data_AF-B0XC78-F1
#
_entry.id   AF-B0XC78-F1
#
_cell.length_a   1.000
_cell.length_b   1.000
_cell.length_c   1.000
_cell.angle_alpha   90.00
_cell.angle_beta   90.00
_cell.angle_gamma   90.00
#
_symmetry.space_group_name_H-M   'P 1'
#
loop_
_entity.id
_entity.type
_entity.pdbx_description
1 polymer ?
#
loop_
_entity_poly.entity_id
_entity_poly.type
_entity_poly.pdbx_seq_one_letter_code
_entity_poly.pdbx_strand_id
1 'polypeptide(L)'
;MQSLNETHRIISAQSKFYNSYEGLINHILVFYVVELFTVCRISSNKSSLLSRTPGPSILLTLDSTSEDDQLLMGIELGCNVFVVEQEFVEAFLDRFVHAHDQATYRYTNKTVLLLLDPYRPESLNQVAVHYALDEIKNVLVFEPNELNHTINLRKKRWISKKQGFDLPLWKRFDLLNVPSLEDVLSLSGESTNLFGKSIRFATFNVIPHIIFEETNDVTFPIIRHSNKTYTLDGLDGLFVVEFCKRLNCTVELILGKATDEVNMWGTIHENKTGNGVMGSVIERKADVGACAMSSWFHSIKHLRFSKAFLRGGVTCLTPKPEMIMPWKTMVLVFTDTTWFLILITFGLAVTVYFVIARTSNDQAEYRSLVWNVLNVLSIFMLQSTHVRTRSPSEVILSLALLLFALNLCNIYTSKNASFRTIPPYKNPIDTIDQLAESDITWLQAHEAWISSLKLSENNYFKWQMKVALGRLQNGHLMLGSWITVENVHQYRLMRQDLYYEYEVAMATKTWPLMDQFDELIMRTYEAGLRYFQELQVIYKHSNYVVQTTLLNSHLRAPNAPHALGVMHLMGGFFIHGVGTMASVVVFLVEKFTIKFRSVVQQQ
;
A
#
# COMPACT_ATOMS: atom_id res chain seq x y z
N MET A 1 -24.89 43.27 64.35
CA MET A 1 -24.72 41.84 64.72
C MET A 1 -25.61 40.91 63.90
N GLN A 2 -26.93 41.11 63.79
CA GLN A 2 -27.78 40.21 62.98
C GLN A 2 -27.30 40.05 61.52
N SER A 3 -26.97 41.15 60.84
CA SER A 3 -26.42 41.14 59.47
C SER A 3 -25.15 40.29 59.29
N LEU A 4 -24.29 40.20 60.32
CA LEU A 4 -23.08 39.35 60.31
C LEU A 4 -23.41 37.86 60.41
N ASN A 5 -24.49 37.50 61.13
CA ASN A 5 -24.99 36.12 61.19
C ASN A 5 -25.68 35.71 59.88
N GLU A 6 -26.34 36.64 59.19
CA GLU A 6 -26.94 36.38 57.87
C GLU A 6 -25.86 36.16 56.81
N THR A 7 -24.83 37.02 56.73
CA THR A 7 -23.70 36.79 55.81
C THR A 7 -22.96 35.49 56.13
N HIS A 8 -22.71 35.15 57.41
CA HIS A 8 -22.11 33.86 57.76
C HIS A 8 -22.98 32.66 57.34
N ARG A 9 -24.32 32.75 57.48
CA ARG A 9 -25.23 31.71 57.01
C ARG A 9 -25.18 31.54 55.49
N ILE A 10 -25.24 32.64 54.74
CA ILE A 10 -25.17 32.64 53.26
C ILE A 10 -23.85 32.01 52.79
N ILE A 11 -22.71 32.44 53.33
CA ILE A 11 -21.39 31.88 53.01
C ILE A 11 -21.33 30.38 53.32
N SER A 12 -21.91 29.93 54.44
CA SER A 12 -21.96 28.50 54.79
C SER A 12 -22.92 27.66 53.94
N ALA A 13 -23.93 28.28 53.33
CA ALA A 13 -24.84 27.63 52.41
C ALA A 13 -24.20 27.47 51.03
N GLN A 14 -23.53 28.51 50.53
CA GLN A 14 -22.76 28.45 49.29
C GLN A 14 -21.62 27.43 49.39
N SER A 15 -20.82 27.42 50.47
CA SER A 15 -19.74 26.42 50.58
C SER A 15 -20.25 24.97 50.62
N LYS A 16 -21.43 24.72 51.18
CA LYS A 16 -22.10 23.40 51.08
C LYS A 16 -22.54 23.08 49.66
N PHE A 17 -23.12 24.04 48.92
CA PHE A 17 -23.52 23.85 47.52
C PHE A 17 -22.31 23.49 46.66
N TYR A 18 -21.20 24.25 46.75
CA TYR A 18 -19.98 23.98 45.99
C TYR A 18 -19.32 22.65 46.37
N ASN A 19 -19.30 22.26 47.66
CA ASN A 19 -18.79 20.95 48.08
C ASN A 19 -19.61 19.78 47.48
N SER A 20 -20.95 19.89 47.45
CA SER A 20 -21.80 18.85 46.81
C SER A 20 -21.65 18.85 45.28
N TYR A 21 -21.42 20.01 44.66
CA TYR A 21 -21.16 20.14 43.23
C TYR A 21 -19.82 19.51 42.84
N GLU A 22 -18.74 19.78 43.59
CA GLU A 22 -17.45 19.08 43.44
C GLU A 22 -17.65 17.55 43.60
N GLY A 23 -18.45 17.12 44.58
CA GLY A 23 -18.81 15.72 44.77
C GLY A 23 -19.48 15.08 43.54
N LEU A 24 -20.43 15.78 42.90
CA LEU A 24 -21.09 15.31 41.68
C LEU A 24 -20.12 15.23 40.49
N ILE A 25 -19.32 16.28 40.27
CA ILE A 25 -18.33 16.29 39.17
C ILE A 25 -17.33 15.16 39.38
N ASN A 26 -16.82 14.97 40.59
CA ASN A 26 -15.89 13.89 40.91
C ASN A 26 -16.52 12.49 40.76
N HIS A 27 -17.81 12.32 41.07
CA HIS A 27 -18.52 11.05 40.82
C HIS A 27 -18.63 10.75 39.31
N ILE A 28 -19.01 11.76 38.51
CA ILE A 28 -19.09 11.64 37.04
C ILE A 28 -17.69 11.41 36.45
N LEU A 29 -16.65 12.08 36.97
CA LEU A 29 -15.26 11.82 36.59
C LEU A 29 -14.86 10.38 36.91
N VAL A 30 -15.12 9.82 38.11
CA VAL A 30 -14.78 8.40 38.38
C VAL A 30 -15.33 7.48 37.29
N PHE A 31 -16.62 7.56 36.98
CA PHE A 31 -17.25 6.61 36.05
C PHE A 31 -16.91 6.85 34.57
N TYR A 32 -16.62 8.08 34.13
CA TYR A 32 -16.12 8.36 32.77
C TYR A 32 -14.60 8.16 32.61
N VAL A 33 -13.81 8.37 33.67
CA VAL A 33 -12.33 8.40 33.62
C VAL A 33 -11.71 7.05 34.00
N VAL A 34 -12.47 6.09 34.55
CA VAL A 34 -12.01 4.70 34.73
C VAL A 34 -11.51 4.05 33.42
N GLU A 35 -11.94 4.54 32.25
CA GLU A 35 -11.41 4.12 30.93
C GLU A 35 -10.40 5.10 30.29
N LEU A 36 -10.11 6.27 30.90
CA LEU A 36 -9.39 7.38 30.25
C LEU A 36 -8.14 7.85 31.02
N PHE A 37 -7.04 8.01 30.28
CA PHE A 37 -5.81 8.61 30.80
C PHE A 37 -5.97 10.13 31.05
N THR A 38 -5.25 10.60 32.08
CA THR A 38 -4.96 12.01 32.46
C THR A 38 -6.07 13.06 32.24
N VAL A 39 -6.59 13.60 33.35
CA VAL A 39 -7.54 14.72 33.33
C VAL A 39 -6.79 16.05 33.29
N CYS A 40 -6.87 16.79 32.19
CA CYS A 40 -6.45 18.18 32.18
C CYS A 40 -7.54 19.07 32.78
N ARG A 41 -7.12 20.01 33.62
CA ARG A 41 -8.01 21.02 34.20
C ARG A 41 -7.50 22.40 33.87
N ILE A 42 -8.41 23.27 33.42
CA ILE A 42 -8.14 24.65 33.06
C ILE A 42 -8.85 25.54 34.07
N SER A 43 -8.07 26.19 34.93
CA SER A 43 -8.55 26.85 36.14
C SER A 43 -7.56 27.91 36.63
N SER A 44 -8.06 28.93 37.32
CA SER A 44 -7.24 29.96 37.96
C SER A 44 -6.62 29.42 39.25
N ASN A 45 -5.32 29.65 39.43
CA ASN A 45 -4.50 29.16 40.56
C ASN A 45 -4.90 29.76 41.94
N LYS A 46 -5.99 30.52 42.02
CA LYS A 46 -6.51 31.20 43.23
C LYS A 46 -7.99 30.93 43.54
N SER A 47 -8.78 30.47 42.57
CA SER A 47 -10.25 30.41 42.66
C SER A 47 -10.79 29.15 42.01
N SER A 48 -10.27 28.01 42.46
CA SER A 48 -10.41 26.72 41.80
C SER A 48 -11.66 25.97 42.31
N LEU A 49 -12.61 25.66 41.40
CA LEU A 49 -13.93 25.09 41.70
C LEU A 49 -13.92 23.58 42.06
N LEU A 50 -12.91 22.82 41.62
CA LEU A 50 -12.57 21.51 42.18
C LEU A 50 -11.32 21.64 43.06
N SER A 51 -11.36 21.18 44.30
CA SER A 51 -10.15 21.07 45.14
C SER A 51 -9.34 19.80 44.84
N ARG A 52 -9.99 18.72 44.39
CA ARG A 52 -9.38 17.41 44.09
C ARG A 52 -10.07 16.73 42.91
N THR A 53 -9.31 15.92 42.17
CA THR A 53 -9.82 15.03 41.11
C THR A 53 -9.49 13.57 41.42
N PRO A 54 -10.34 12.61 41.02
CA PRO A 54 -10.07 11.18 41.17
C PRO A 54 -9.09 10.69 40.09
N GLY A 55 -7.80 10.63 40.42
CA GLY A 55 -6.76 10.10 39.53
C GLY A 55 -5.74 11.16 39.09
N PRO A 56 -4.83 10.82 38.16
CA PRO A 56 -3.78 11.72 37.71
C PRO A 56 -4.37 12.89 36.91
N SER A 57 -4.07 14.11 37.34
CA SER A 57 -4.55 15.33 36.70
C SER A 57 -3.43 16.36 36.48
N ILE A 58 -3.60 17.20 35.47
CA ILE A 58 -2.69 18.28 35.13
C ILE A 58 -3.45 19.60 35.23
N LEU A 59 -2.98 20.54 36.05
CA LEU A 59 -3.48 21.91 36.08
C LEU A 59 -2.79 22.72 34.98
N LEU A 60 -3.59 23.33 34.11
CA LEU A 60 -3.18 24.23 33.04
C LEU A 60 -3.73 25.63 33.31
N THR A 61 -2.89 26.65 33.11
CA THR A 61 -3.25 28.07 33.25
C THR A 61 -3.13 28.74 31.89
N LEU A 62 -4.26 29.04 31.26
CA LEU A 62 -4.30 29.87 30.06
C LEU A 62 -4.15 31.34 30.47
N ASP A 63 -2.90 31.80 30.51
CA ASP A 63 -2.52 33.12 31.02
C ASP A 63 -1.68 33.89 29.97
N SER A 64 -2.18 35.07 29.57
CA SER A 64 -2.08 35.78 28.27
C SER A 64 -0.75 35.93 27.49
N THR A 65 0.36 35.28 27.87
CA THR A 65 1.72 35.59 27.37
C THR A 65 2.57 34.41 26.87
N SER A 66 2.21 33.15 27.15
CA SER A 66 2.94 31.96 26.66
C SER A 66 2.05 30.70 26.57
N GLU A 67 0.93 30.81 25.86
CA GLU A 67 -0.25 29.95 26.15
C GLU A 67 -0.38 28.68 25.29
N ASP A 68 0.06 28.70 24.03
CA ASP A 68 -0.02 27.50 23.15
C ASP A 68 0.76 26.32 23.76
N ASP A 69 1.93 26.59 24.35
CA ASP A 69 2.81 25.58 24.96
C ASP A 69 2.15 24.80 26.10
N GLN A 70 1.34 25.44 26.95
CA GLN A 70 0.72 24.74 28.10
C GLN A 70 -0.37 23.76 27.65
N LEU A 71 -1.25 24.18 26.75
CA LEU A 71 -2.31 23.29 26.24
C LEU A 71 -1.71 22.16 25.40
N LEU A 72 -0.70 22.47 24.57
CA LEU A 72 0.08 21.49 23.83
C LEU A 72 0.76 20.48 24.77
N MET A 73 1.46 20.94 25.81
CA MET A 73 2.13 20.07 26.79
C MET A 73 1.14 19.15 27.51
N GLY A 74 -0.04 19.65 27.90
CA GLY A 74 -1.09 18.81 28.49
C GLY A 74 -1.59 17.71 27.53
N ILE A 75 -1.76 18.03 26.25
CA ILE A 75 -2.17 17.07 25.21
C ILE A 75 -1.06 16.02 24.98
N GLU A 76 0.21 16.42 24.91
CA GLU A 76 1.35 15.50 24.72
C GLU A 76 1.59 14.60 25.96
N LEU A 77 1.23 15.07 27.16
CA LEU A 77 1.15 14.28 28.40
C LEU A 77 -0.12 13.40 28.48
N GLY A 78 -0.87 13.30 27.38
CA GLY A 78 -1.94 12.33 27.18
C GLY A 78 -3.34 12.78 27.61
N CYS A 79 -3.57 14.07 27.85
CA CYS A 79 -4.87 14.55 28.33
C CYS A 79 -6.03 14.26 27.35
N ASN A 80 -7.00 13.47 27.82
CA ASN A 80 -8.18 13.08 27.04
C ASN A 80 -9.48 13.70 27.54
N VAL A 81 -9.48 14.11 28.81
CA VAL A 81 -10.61 14.76 29.48
C VAL A 81 -10.19 16.16 29.90
N PHE A 82 -10.95 17.17 29.49
CA PHE A 82 -10.70 18.58 29.81
C PHE A 82 -11.80 19.11 30.70
N VAL A 83 -11.46 19.56 31.91
CA VAL A 83 -12.38 20.23 32.84
C VAL A 83 -12.08 21.73 32.79
N VAL A 84 -13.04 22.53 32.32
CA VAL A 84 -12.82 23.95 32.00
C VAL A 84 -13.81 24.82 32.78
N GLU A 85 -13.29 25.72 33.61
CA GLU A 85 -14.07 26.70 34.35
C GLU A 85 -14.47 27.88 33.44
N GLN A 86 -15.66 28.47 33.64
CA GLN A 86 -16.29 29.40 32.71
C GLN A 86 -15.38 30.53 32.19
N GLU A 87 -14.51 31.09 33.03
CA GLU A 87 -13.57 32.15 32.68
C GLU A 87 -12.64 31.78 31.50
N PHE A 88 -12.34 30.49 31.32
CA PHE A 88 -11.39 30.00 30.32
C PHE A 88 -12.06 29.29 29.12
N VAL A 89 -13.39 29.22 29.07
CA VAL A 89 -14.10 28.40 28.05
C VAL A 89 -13.88 28.91 26.63
N GLU A 90 -13.97 30.22 26.41
CA GLU A 90 -13.75 30.84 25.10
C GLU A 90 -12.29 30.65 24.64
N ALA A 91 -11.32 31.05 25.47
CA ALA A 91 -9.89 30.89 25.21
C ALA A 91 -9.44 29.43 25.02
N PHE A 92 -10.08 28.46 25.70
CA PHE A 92 -9.85 27.04 25.45
C PHE A 92 -10.40 26.59 24.10
N LEU A 93 -11.64 26.97 23.76
CA LEU A 93 -12.30 26.53 22.54
C LEU A 93 -11.61 27.09 21.28
N ASP A 94 -11.17 28.36 21.29
CA ASP A 94 -10.36 28.95 20.21
C ASP A 94 -9.05 28.16 19.97
N ARG A 95 -8.37 27.79 21.05
CA ARG A 95 -7.05 27.12 20.99
C ARG A 95 -7.12 25.61 20.80
N PHE A 96 -8.27 25.00 21.10
CA PHE A 96 -8.47 23.55 21.05
C PHE A 96 -8.04 22.94 19.71
N VAL A 97 -8.44 23.56 18.59
CA VAL A 97 -8.06 23.12 17.25
C VAL A 97 -6.57 23.30 17.00
N HIS A 98 -6.02 24.47 17.34
CA HIS A 98 -4.62 24.80 17.07
C HIS A 98 -3.63 23.87 17.79
N ALA A 99 -3.83 23.68 19.09
CA ALA A 99 -2.95 22.86 19.92
C ALA A 99 -2.99 21.37 19.50
N HIS A 100 -4.17 20.84 19.17
CA HIS A 100 -4.29 19.47 18.68
C HIS A 100 -3.74 19.26 17.27
N ASP A 101 -3.82 20.26 16.38
CA ASP A 101 -3.20 20.17 15.05
C ASP A 101 -1.66 20.21 15.14
N GLN A 102 -1.10 20.85 16.17
CA GLN A 102 0.34 20.75 16.50
C GLN A 102 0.71 19.39 17.11
N ALA A 103 0.01 18.95 18.16
CA ALA A 103 0.37 17.79 18.97
C ALA A 103 0.68 16.50 18.20
N THR A 104 1.65 15.72 18.69
CA THR A 104 1.98 14.38 18.21
C THR A 104 1.05 13.30 18.78
N TYR A 105 0.45 13.54 19.95
CA TYR A 105 -0.57 12.68 20.56
C TYR A 105 -1.90 12.73 19.77
N ARG A 106 -2.52 11.56 19.55
CA ARG A 106 -3.74 11.42 18.72
C ARG A 106 -4.82 10.61 19.44
N TYR A 107 -5.69 11.30 20.18
CA TYR A 107 -6.94 10.72 20.70
C TYR A 107 -8.19 11.40 20.14
N THR A 108 -9.30 10.68 20.13
CA THR A 108 -10.51 10.97 19.34
C THR A 108 -11.79 10.96 20.19
N ASN A 109 -11.88 10.07 21.17
CA ASN A 109 -12.98 10.04 22.16
C ASN A 109 -12.83 11.14 23.24
N LYS A 110 -12.33 12.32 22.86
CA LYS A 110 -12.07 13.45 23.76
C LYS A 110 -13.37 13.94 24.38
N THR A 111 -13.30 14.21 25.68
CA THR A 111 -14.46 14.62 26.48
C THR A 111 -14.17 15.94 27.18
N VAL A 112 -15.05 16.92 27.00
CA VAL A 112 -14.91 18.26 27.59
C VAL A 112 -16.06 18.50 28.56
N LEU A 113 -15.72 18.84 29.80
CA LEU A 113 -16.65 19.22 30.86
C LEU A 113 -16.55 20.74 31.05
N LEU A 114 -17.58 21.48 30.64
CA LEU A 114 -17.66 22.93 30.81
C LEU A 114 -18.43 23.25 32.09
N LEU A 115 -17.76 23.88 33.06
CA LEU A 115 -18.33 24.24 34.36
C LEU A 115 -18.78 25.71 34.31
N LEU A 116 -20.09 25.93 34.27
CA LEU A 116 -20.65 27.28 34.26
C LEU A 116 -20.76 27.87 35.66
N ASP A 117 -20.69 29.19 35.70
CA ASP A 117 -20.89 30.07 36.85
C ASP A 117 -22.37 30.53 36.85
N PRO A 118 -23.13 30.35 37.95
CA PRO A 118 -24.54 30.71 38.01
C PRO A 118 -24.80 32.22 37.83
N TYR A 119 -23.78 33.07 37.97
CA TYR A 119 -23.87 34.52 37.83
C TYR A 119 -23.60 35.03 36.39
N ARG A 120 -23.27 34.17 35.41
CA ARG A 120 -23.01 34.56 34.01
C ARG A 120 -23.69 33.65 32.96
N PRO A 121 -25.03 33.71 32.79
CA PRO A 121 -25.77 32.79 31.91
C PRO A 121 -25.59 33.04 30.39
N GLU A 122 -25.05 34.17 29.96
CA GLU A 122 -24.98 34.56 28.53
C GLU A 122 -24.04 33.66 27.69
N SER A 123 -23.09 32.99 28.34
CA SER A 123 -22.07 32.14 27.71
C SER A 123 -22.61 30.93 26.96
N LEU A 124 -23.76 30.37 27.38
CA LEU A 124 -24.34 29.15 26.78
C LEU A 124 -24.59 29.30 25.26
N ASN A 125 -25.07 30.48 24.84
CA ASN A 125 -25.36 30.75 23.44
C ASN A 125 -24.09 30.95 22.60
N GLN A 126 -23.05 31.54 23.19
CA GLN A 126 -21.75 31.71 22.54
C GLN A 126 -21.07 30.35 22.34
N VAL A 127 -21.04 29.52 23.39
CA VAL A 127 -20.51 28.15 23.36
C VAL A 127 -21.21 27.31 22.29
N ALA A 128 -22.55 27.31 22.23
CA ALA A 128 -23.32 26.48 21.29
C ALA A 128 -23.06 26.78 19.79
N VAL A 129 -22.52 27.96 19.48
CA VAL A 129 -22.18 28.40 18.11
C VAL A 129 -20.69 28.22 17.78
N HIS A 130 -19.85 27.96 18.79
CA HIS A 130 -18.39 27.94 18.64
C HIS A 130 -17.89 26.80 17.71
N TYR A 131 -17.09 27.14 16.69
CA TYR A 131 -16.66 26.22 15.63
C TYR A 131 -15.93 24.97 16.16
N ALA A 132 -15.09 25.11 17.19
CA ALA A 132 -14.38 23.98 17.79
C ALA A 132 -15.28 22.87 18.35
N LEU A 133 -16.59 23.13 18.58
CA LEU A 133 -17.54 22.07 18.93
C LEU A 133 -17.68 21.01 17.82
N ASP A 134 -17.48 21.33 16.54
CA ASP A 134 -17.49 20.32 15.46
C ASP A 134 -16.38 19.27 15.62
N GLU A 135 -15.33 19.60 16.36
CA GLU A 135 -14.09 18.84 16.52
C GLU A 135 -13.96 18.17 17.91
N ILE A 136 -15.01 18.25 18.73
CA ILE A 136 -15.10 17.59 20.04
C ILE A 136 -16.24 16.58 20.01
N LYS A 137 -15.96 15.31 20.36
CA LYS A 137 -16.97 14.24 20.34
C LYS A 137 -18.00 14.43 21.45
N ASN A 138 -17.54 14.47 22.70
CA ASN A 138 -18.37 14.57 23.89
C ASN A 138 -18.17 15.94 24.54
N VAL A 139 -19.24 16.74 24.64
CA VAL A 139 -19.25 17.96 25.47
C VAL A 139 -20.41 17.87 26.43
N LEU A 140 -20.10 18.04 27.72
CA LEU A 140 -21.05 18.10 28.82
C LEU A 140 -20.94 19.48 29.46
N VAL A 141 -22.07 20.16 29.61
CA VAL A 141 -22.13 21.51 30.19
C VAL A 141 -22.93 21.45 31.48
N PHE A 142 -22.29 21.85 32.58
CA PHE A 142 -22.87 21.90 33.90
C PHE A 142 -23.40 23.31 34.14
N GLU A 143 -24.72 23.45 34.19
CA GLU A 143 -25.43 24.70 34.48
C GLU A 143 -25.98 24.63 35.92
N PRO A 144 -25.23 25.11 36.93
CA PRO A 144 -25.67 25.10 38.33
C PRO A 144 -26.77 26.14 38.58
N ASN A 145 -27.71 25.80 39.47
CA ASN A 145 -28.76 26.70 39.93
C ASN A 145 -28.77 26.72 41.47
N GLU A 146 -28.09 27.72 42.06
CA GLU A 146 -27.96 27.88 43.52
C GLU A 146 -29.32 27.96 44.21
N LEU A 147 -30.28 28.70 43.64
CA LEU A 147 -31.62 28.95 44.21
C LEU A 147 -32.44 27.68 44.42
N ASN A 148 -32.34 26.73 43.49
CA ASN A 148 -33.08 25.47 43.54
C ASN A 148 -32.25 24.30 44.11
N HIS A 149 -30.96 24.49 44.39
CA HIS A 149 -30.00 23.42 44.70
C HIS A 149 -29.95 22.29 43.66
N THR A 150 -30.08 22.66 42.38
CA THR A 150 -30.11 21.72 41.24
C THR A 150 -29.02 22.06 40.23
N ILE A 151 -28.58 21.05 39.48
CA ILE A 151 -27.66 21.20 38.36
C ILE A 151 -28.34 20.65 37.11
N ASN A 152 -28.47 21.50 36.11
CA ASN A 152 -28.87 21.10 34.77
C ASN A 152 -27.63 20.57 34.04
N LEU A 153 -27.59 19.29 33.69
CA LEU A 153 -26.56 18.73 32.82
C LEU A 153 -27.07 18.74 31.37
N ARG A 154 -26.36 19.45 30.49
CA ARG A 154 -26.62 19.50 29.06
C ARG A 154 -25.56 18.69 28.30
N LYS A 155 -25.98 17.89 27.33
CA LYS A 155 -25.11 17.03 26.51
C LYS A 155 -25.19 17.48 25.06
N LYS A 156 -24.04 17.73 24.41
CA LYS A 156 -23.97 18.12 22.99
C LYS A 156 -24.73 17.11 22.11
N ARG A 157 -25.62 17.63 21.25
CA ARG A 157 -26.34 16.88 20.22
C ARG A 157 -26.09 17.49 18.83
N TRP A 158 -25.82 16.64 17.85
CA TRP A 158 -25.66 17.01 16.44
C TRP A 158 -27.00 17.49 15.84
N ILE A 159 -26.96 18.49 14.96
CA ILE A 159 -28.12 18.97 14.18
C ILE A 159 -27.79 18.87 12.69
N SER A 160 -28.80 18.69 11.83
CA SER A 160 -28.70 18.80 10.36
C SER A 160 -28.26 20.18 9.84
N LYS A 161 -28.36 21.25 10.64
CA LYS A 161 -28.07 22.63 10.19
C LYS A 161 -26.59 22.83 9.88
N LYS A 162 -26.29 23.65 8.86
CA LYS A 162 -24.90 23.98 8.45
C LYS A 162 -24.08 24.71 9.52
N GLN A 163 -24.70 25.24 10.57
CA GLN A 163 -24.05 25.87 11.73
C GLN A 163 -24.90 25.65 13.00
N GLY A 164 -24.22 25.51 14.14
CA GLY A 164 -24.82 25.48 15.48
C GLY A 164 -25.11 24.09 16.04
N PHE A 165 -24.78 23.91 17.32
CA PHE A 165 -25.10 22.71 18.11
C PHE A 165 -26.33 22.89 18.96
N ASP A 166 -26.95 21.77 19.33
CA ASP A 166 -27.94 21.77 20.39
C ASP A 166 -27.28 21.33 21.70
N LEU A 167 -27.60 22.06 22.78
CA LEU A 167 -27.26 21.73 24.16
C LEU A 167 -28.57 21.50 24.93
N PRO A 168 -29.33 20.44 24.55
CA PRO A 168 -30.56 20.10 25.23
C PRO A 168 -30.28 19.79 26.70
N LEU A 169 -31.23 20.10 27.58
CA LEU A 169 -31.24 19.56 28.93
C LEU A 169 -31.30 18.04 28.83
N TRP A 170 -30.22 17.37 29.21
CA TRP A 170 -30.12 15.90 29.15
C TRP A 170 -30.64 15.29 30.45
N LYS A 171 -30.19 15.81 31.60
CA LYS A 171 -30.74 15.45 32.92
C LYS A 171 -30.60 16.60 33.91
N ARG A 172 -31.54 16.72 34.84
CA ARG A 172 -31.38 17.51 36.06
C ARG A 172 -30.96 16.60 37.20
N PHE A 173 -29.98 17.03 37.97
CA PHE A 173 -29.57 16.40 39.23
C PHE A 173 -29.86 17.34 40.39
N ASP A 174 -30.57 16.85 41.40
CA ASP A 174 -30.79 17.57 42.65
C ASP A 174 -29.63 17.22 43.59
N LEU A 175 -28.94 18.22 44.16
CA LEU A 175 -27.71 18.00 44.97
C LEU A 175 -27.92 17.25 46.30
N LEU A 176 -29.17 16.86 46.59
CA LEU A 176 -29.56 16.01 47.72
C LEU A 176 -29.56 14.51 47.36
N ASN A 177 -29.57 14.16 46.08
CA ASN A 177 -29.62 12.79 45.57
C ASN A 177 -28.32 12.43 44.85
N VAL A 178 -27.70 11.32 45.24
CA VAL A 178 -26.56 10.75 44.51
C VAL A 178 -27.07 10.23 43.16
N PRO A 179 -26.39 10.49 42.02
CA PRO A 179 -26.77 9.91 40.73
C PRO A 179 -26.73 8.38 40.79
N SER A 180 -27.65 7.71 40.09
CA SER A 180 -27.62 6.25 40.01
C SER A 180 -26.57 5.77 39.01
N LEU A 181 -26.06 4.55 39.18
CA LEU A 181 -25.08 3.96 38.25
C LEU A 181 -25.61 3.94 36.80
N GLU A 182 -26.90 3.71 36.61
CA GLU A 182 -27.57 3.70 35.30
C GLU A 182 -27.60 5.10 34.66
N ASP A 183 -27.66 6.17 35.46
CA ASP A 183 -27.53 7.55 34.98
C ASP A 183 -26.13 7.85 34.44
N VAL A 184 -25.10 7.25 35.03
CA VAL A 184 -23.70 7.48 34.61
C VAL A 184 -23.25 6.52 33.50
N LEU A 185 -23.95 5.40 33.31
CA LEU A 185 -23.78 4.50 32.15
C LEU A 185 -24.57 4.96 30.92
N SER A 186 -25.80 5.47 31.07
CA SER A 186 -26.56 6.07 29.96
C SER A 186 -25.88 7.33 29.40
N LEU A 187 -25.08 8.01 30.22
CA LEU A 187 -24.20 9.11 29.81
C LEU A 187 -23.23 8.70 28.67
N SER A 188 -22.63 7.49 28.73
CA SER A 188 -21.70 6.99 27.70
C SER A 188 -22.36 6.15 26.58
N GLY A 189 -23.50 5.50 26.84
CA GLY A 189 -24.03 4.42 26.01
C GLY A 189 -24.85 4.75 24.75
N GLU A 190 -25.09 6.02 24.40
CA GLU A 190 -25.93 6.38 23.24
C GLU A 190 -25.20 6.20 21.88
N SER A 191 -25.84 5.50 20.94
CA SER A 191 -25.41 5.46 19.55
C SER A 191 -25.59 6.83 18.89
N THR A 192 -24.51 7.38 18.32
CA THR A 192 -24.50 8.77 17.82
C THR A 192 -25.23 8.89 16.49
N ASN A 193 -26.55 9.05 16.55
CA ASN A 193 -27.34 9.57 15.45
C ASN A 193 -26.85 10.98 15.11
N LEU A 194 -26.46 11.20 13.85
CA LEU A 194 -25.96 12.48 13.35
C LEU A 194 -27.09 13.40 12.85
N PHE A 195 -28.34 12.95 12.95
CA PHE A 195 -29.57 13.70 12.63
C PHE A 195 -29.52 14.38 11.24
N GLY A 196 -28.91 13.72 10.26
CA GLY A 196 -28.78 14.24 8.90
C GLY A 196 -27.70 15.32 8.72
N LYS A 197 -26.77 15.51 9.67
CA LYS A 197 -25.56 16.33 9.45
C LYS A 197 -24.84 15.85 8.18
N SER A 198 -24.27 16.79 7.42
CA SER A 198 -23.41 16.47 6.28
C SER A 198 -21.96 16.25 6.72
N ILE A 199 -21.33 15.20 6.20
CA ILE A 199 -19.89 14.96 6.32
C ILE A 199 -19.23 15.41 5.02
N ARG A 200 -18.22 16.27 5.13
CA ARG A 200 -17.47 16.84 4.01
C ARG A 200 -16.37 15.86 3.61
N PHE A 201 -16.55 15.19 2.49
CA PHE A 201 -15.72 14.07 2.06
C PHE A 201 -14.82 14.46 0.88
N ALA A 202 -13.50 14.55 1.09
CA ALA A 202 -12.55 14.84 0.02
C ALA A 202 -12.17 13.57 -0.76
N THR A 203 -12.39 13.59 -2.07
CA THR A 203 -12.16 12.43 -2.93
C THR A 203 -12.10 12.81 -4.41
N PHE A 204 -11.74 11.86 -5.28
CA PHE A 204 -11.80 11.95 -6.74
C PHE A 204 -12.07 10.56 -7.35
N ASN A 205 -12.40 10.49 -8.64
CA ASN A 205 -12.74 9.23 -9.30
C ASN A 205 -11.47 8.38 -9.53
N VAL A 206 -11.37 7.23 -8.85
CA VAL A 206 -10.25 6.28 -8.94
C VAL A 206 -10.79 4.86 -8.83
N ILE A 207 -10.95 4.20 -9.99
CA ILE A 207 -11.41 2.82 -10.06
C ILE A 207 -10.33 1.89 -9.46
N PRO A 208 -10.66 0.95 -8.56
CA PRO A 208 -12.00 0.56 -8.07
C PRO A 208 -12.35 1.09 -6.65
N HIS A 209 -11.68 2.12 -6.14
CA HIS A 209 -11.84 2.59 -4.75
C HIS A 209 -12.99 3.60 -4.63
N ILE A 210 -13.03 4.58 -5.53
CA ILE A 210 -14.05 5.63 -5.56
C ILE A 210 -14.57 5.78 -6.98
N ILE A 211 -15.88 5.65 -7.13
CA ILE A 211 -16.59 5.84 -8.39
C ILE A 211 -17.86 6.62 -8.05
N PHE A 212 -18.06 7.79 -8.66
CA PHE A 212 -19.26 8.60 -8.47
C PHE A 212 -19.80 9.07 -9.82
N GLU A 213 -21.12 8.97 -9.97
CA GLU A 213 -21.84 9.32 -11.20
C GLU A 213 -22.97 10.28 -10.85
N GLU A 214 -23.22 11.28 -11.69
CA GLU A 214 -24.31 12.23 -11.46
C GLU A 214 -25.66 11.55 -11.65
N THR A 215 -26.57 11.72 -10.70
CA THR A 215 -27.89 11.07 -10.72
C THR A 215 -29.02 11.99 -10.30
N ASN A 216 -30.19 11.76 -10.89
CA ASN A 216 -31.47 12.35 -10.47
C ASN A 216 -32.14 11.54 -9.32
N ASP A 217 -31.72 10.29 -9.11
CA ASP A 217 -32.33 9.39 -8.12
C ASP A 217 -31.76 9.65 -6.72
N VAL A 218 -32.53 10.39 -5.91
CA VAL A 218 -32.16 10.76 -4.54
C VAL A 218 -32.31 9.55 -3.60
N THR A 219 -31.28 8.71 -3.55
CA THR A 219 -31.14 7.63 -2.57
C THR A 219 -30.60 8.12 -1.23
N PHE A 220 -30.72 7.30 -0.18
CA PHE A 220 -30.13 7.58 1.14
C PHE A 220 -28.85 6.74 1.35
N PRO A 221 -27.73 7.34 1.79
CA PRO A 221 -27.56 8.72 2.24
C PRO A 221 -27.48 9.69 1.06
N ILE A 222 -27.98 10.91 1.25
CA ILE A 222 -27.94 11.93 0.20
C ILE A 222 -26.50 12.39 0.00
N ILE A 223 -25.94 12.15 -1.18
CA ILE A 223 -24.59 12.59 -1.59
C ILE A 223 -24.74 13.76 -2.56
N ARG A 224 -24.04 14.86 -2.31
CA ARG A 224 -24.10 16.09 -3.12
C ARG A 224 -22.72 16.66 -3.41
N HIS A 225 -22.56 17.26 -4.58
CA HIS A 225 -21.51 18.24 -4.86
C HIS A 225 -22.14 19.52 -5.41
N SER A 226 -21.90 20.65 -4.74
CA SER A 226 -22.58 21.92 -5.04
C SER A 226 -24.11 21.76 -5.08
N ASN A 227 -24.74 21.89 -6.26
CA ASN A 227 -26.20 21.74 -6.46
C ASN A 227 -26.61 20.39 -7.08
N LYS A 228 -25.67 19.47 -7.35
CA LYS A 228 -25.91 18.19 -8.04
C LYS A 228 -25.86 17.01 -7.06
N THR A 229 -26.67 15.99 -7.32
CA THR A 229 -26.70 14.71 -6.58
C THR A 229 -25.90 13.63 -7.32
N TYR A 230 -25.27 12.75 -6.55
CA TYR A 230 -24.37 11.71 -7.08
C TYR A 230 -24.68 10.35 -6.45
N THR A 231 -24.43 9.27 -7.19
CA THR A 231 -24.17 7.96 -6.60
C THR A 231 -22.73 7.92 -6.07
N LEU A 232 -22.46 7.00 -5.14
CA LEU A 232 -21.10 6.70 -4.68
C LEU A 232 -20.93 5.19 -4.54
N ASP A 233 -19.92 4.66 -5.22
CA ASP A 233 -19.62 3.24 -5.39
C ASP A 233 -18.09 3.04 -5.35
N GLY A 234 -17.62 1.80 -5.43
CA GLY A 234 -16.23 1.43 -5.19
C GLY A 234 -15.93 1.06 -3.74
N LEU A 235 -14.74 0.53 -3.47
CA LEU A 235 -14.34 -0.03 -2.17
C LEU A 235 -14.39 0.99 -1.01
N ASP A 236 -13.90 2.20 -1.23
CA ASP A 236 -13.94 3.30 -0.26
C ASP A 236 -15.32 3.98 -0.30
N GLY A 237 -15.90 4.10 -1.49
CA GLY A 237 -17.18 4.78 -1.71
C GLY A 237 -18.37 4.10 -1.03
N LEU A 238 -18.53 2.79 -1.25
CA LEU A 238 -19.54 1.97 -0.58
C LEU A 238 -19.38 2.00 0.95
N PHE A 239 -18.15 2.13 1.44
CA PHE A 239 -17.90 2.21 2.88
C PHE A 239 -18.44 3.52 3.49
N VAL A 240 -18.21 4.67 2.84
CA VAL A 240 -18.76 5.97 3.27
C VAL A 240 -20.29 5.98 3.18
N VAL A 241 -20.86 5.30 2.17
CA VAL A 241 -22.32 5.09 2.05
C VAL A 241 -22.88 4.31 3.24
N GLU A 242 -22.32 3.15 3.58
CA GLU A 242 -22.81 2.35 4.72
C GLU A 242 -22.56 3.05 6.08
N PHE A 243 -21.47 3.82 6.20
CA PHE A 243 -21.21 4.64 7.38
C PHE A 243 -22.33 5.66 7.62
N CYS A 244 -22.75 6.40 6.57
CA CYS A 244 -23.85 7.36 6.71
C CYS A 244 -25.24 6.74 6.78
N LYS A 245 -25.46 5.52 6.28
CA LYS A 245 -26.67 4.74 6.62
C LYS A 245 -26.72 4.41 8.10
N ARG A 246 -25.61 3.89 8.67
CA ARG A 246 -25.54 3.47 10.08
C ARG A 246 -25.67 4.61 11.08
N LEU A 247 -25.09 5.78 10.79
CA LEU A 247 -25.12 6.95 11.68
C LEU A 247 -26.16 8.02 11.29
N ASN A 248 -26.94 7.81 10.23
CA ASN A 248 -27.92 8.78 9.71
C ASN A 248 -27.29 10.16 9.40
N CYS A 249 -26.34 10.17 8.46
CA CYS A 249 -25.73 11.39 7.90
C CYS A 249 -25.94 11.53 6.39
N THR A 250 -25.56 12.71 5.86
CA THR A 250 -25.46 13.00 4.42
C THR A 250 -24.01 13.26 4.05
N VAL A 251 -23.68 13.33 2.76
CA VAL A 251 -22.30 13.51 2.26
C VAL A 251 -22.20 14.72 1.34
N GLU A 252 -21.28 15.63 1.63
CA GLU A 252 -20.90 16.77 0.78
C GLU A 252 -19.52 16.47 0.17
N LEU A 253 -19.47 16.11 -1.11
CA LEU A 253 -18.24 15.77 -1.81
C LEU A 253 -17.38 17.02 -2.02
N ILE A 254 -16.10 16.96 -1.68
CA ILE A 254 -15.12 18.05 -1.83
C ILE A 254 -14.11 17.66 -2.91
N LEU A 255 -14.41 18.06 -4.15
CA LEU A 255 -13.58 17.76 -5.33
C LEU A 255 -12.50 18.84 -5.61
N GLY A 256 -12.74 20.09 -5.18
CA GLY A 256 -12.10 21.32 -5.70
C GLY A 256 -10.62 21.57 -5.39
N LYS A 257 -9.86 20.54 -5.02
CA LYS A 257 -8.38 20.52 -5.01
C LYS A 257 -7.77 19.23 -5.57
N ALA A 258 -8.59 18.20 -5.83
CA ALA A 258 -8.19 16.98 -6.52
C ALA A 258 -8.45 17.04 -8.04
N THR A 259 -8.85 18.22 -8.55
CA THR A 259 -9.01 18.52 -9.98
C THR A 259 -7.71 18.90 -10.68
N ASP A 260 -6.64 19.16 -9.93
CA ASP A 260 -5.30 19.31 -10.50
C ASP A 260 -4.80 17.92 -10.92
N GLU A 261 -4.97 17.55 -12.20
CA GLU A 261 -4.71 16.20 -12.75
C GLU A 261 -3.34 15.60 -12.36
N VAL A 262 -2.37 16.46 -12.07
CA VAL A 262 -0.98 16.11 -11.72
C VAL A 262 -0.81 15.71 -10.25
N ASN A 263 -1.67 16.15 -9.32
CA ASN A 263 -1.49 16.00 -7.86
C ASN A 263 -2.81 15.68 -7.12
N MET A 264 -3.57 14.69 -7.60
CA MET A 264 -4.93 14.40 -7.09
C MET A 264 -4.95 13.93 -5.62
N TRP A 265 -3.95 13.14 -5.20
CA TRP A 265 -3.76 12.82 -3.78
C TRP A 265 -3.12 14.00 -3.05
N GLY A 266 -2.11 14.59 -3.70
CA GLY A 266 -1.44 15.81 -3.29
C GLY A 266 -0.33 15.60 -2.26
N THR A 267 0.11 16.72 -1.70
CA THR A 267 1.21 16.82 -0.73
C THR A 267 0.85 17.84 0.35
N ILE A 268 1.42 17.67 1.55
CA ILE A 268 1.28 18.61 2.66
C ILE A 268 2.60 19.37 2.81
N HIS A 269 2.53 20.69 2.90
CA HIS A 269 3.66 21.59 3.09
C HIS A 269 3.82 21.97 4.57
N GLU A 270 5.02 22.37 4.98
CA GLU A 270 5.34 22.66 6.40
C GLU A 270 4.51 23.82 6.98
N ASN A 271 4.07 24.75 6.12
CA ASN A 271 3.14 25.84 6.45
C ASN A 271 1.67 25.40 6.63
N LYS A 272 1.40 24.10 6.77
CA LYS A 272 0.08 23.46 6.93
C LYS A 272 -0.90 23.67 5.76
N THR A 273 -0.43 24.09 4.58
CA THR A 273 -1.25 24.07 3.34
C THR A 273 -0.95 22.82 2.51
N GLY A 274 -1.76 22.56 1.48
CA GLY A 274 -1.49 21.45 0.55
C GLY A 274 -2.41 21.42 -0.66
N ASN A 275 -2.11 20.56 -1.62
CA ASN A 275 -2.95 20.27 -2.79
C ASN A 275 -3.65 18.90 -2.66
N GLY A 276 -4.51 18.55 -3.64
CA GLY A 276 -5.21 17.26 -3.65
C GLY A 276 -6.21 17.05 -2.52
N VAL A 277 -6.50 15.78 -2.26
CA VAL A 277 -7.36 15.32 -1.15
C VAL A 277 -6.73 15.65 0.21
N MET A 278 -5.44 15.39 0.40
CA MET A 278 -4.78 15.67 1.69
C MET A 278 -4.76 17.17 2.02
N GLY A 279 -4.54 18.02 1.01
CA GLY A 279 -4.66 19.48 1.11
C GLY A 279 -6.05 19.96 1.52
N SER A 280 -7.10 19.26 1.08
CA SER A 280 -8.49 19.57 1.43
C SER A 280 -8.82 19.25 2.90
N VAL A 281 -8.20 18.20 3.45
CA VAL A 281 -8.38 17.80 4.86
C VAL A 281 -7.54 18.68 5.80
N ILE A 282 -6.27 18.96 5.50
CA ILE A 282 -5.42 19.79 6.37
C ILE A 282 -5.89 21.25 6.43
N GLU A 283 -6.43 21.79 5.33
CA GLU A 283 -7.07 23.11 5.29
C GLU A 283 -8.50 23.11 5.87
N ARG A 284 -8.93 22.00 6.50
CA ARG A 284 -10.22 21.83 7.20
C ARG A 284 -11.43 22.14 6.30
N LYS A 285 -11.29 21.98 4.98
CA LYS A 285 -12.34 22.11 3.95
C LYS A 285 -13.17 20.84 3.82
N ALA A 286 -12.52 19.69 4.01
CA ALA A 286 -13.14 18.39 4.25
C ALA A 286 -12.89 17.93 5.70
N ASP A 287 -13.76 17.07 6.21
CA ASP A 287 -13.62 16.45 7.53
C ASP A 287 -12.72 15.21 7.45
N VAL A 288 -12.89 14.44 6.37
CA VAL A 288 -12.20 13.17 6.07
C VAL A 288 -12.07 12.99 4.56
N GLY A 289 -11.06 12.26 4.11
CA GLY A 289 -10.92 11.83 2.72
C GLY A 289 -10.51 10.35 2.61
N ALA A 290 -10.90 9.72 1.51
CA ALA A 290 -10.52 8.35 1.12
C ALA A 290 -10.58 8.23 -0.41
N CYS A 291 -9.56 7.60 -1.00
CA CYS A 291 -9.35 7.40 -2.44
C CYS A 291 -8.05 6.61 -2.69
N ALA A 292 -7.98 5.33 -2.30
CA ALA A 292 -6.74 4.53 -2.43
C ALA A 292 -5.51 5.18 -1.73
N MET A 293 -5.73 5.76 -0.54
CA MET A 293 -4.71 6.52 0.19
C MET A 293 -3.88 5.62 1.10
N SER A 294 -2.61 5.40 0.77
CA SER A 294 -1.71 4.61 1.64
C SER A 294 -1.27 5.36 2.90
N SER A 295 -0.87 4.61 3.92
CA SER A 295 -0.42 5.11 5.23
C SER A 295 0.95 5.82 5.22
N TRP A 296 1.10 6.88 4.41
CA TRP A 296 2.39 7.56 4.16
C TRP A 296 2.98 8.30 5.37
N PHE A 297 4.29 8.16 5.57
CA PHE A 297 5.00 8.81 6.70
C PHE A 297 4.96 10.35 6.68
N HIS A 298 4.82 10.98 5.51
CA HIS A 298 4.76 12.45 5.44
C HIS A 298 3.40 12.99 5.92
N SER A 299 2.29 12.30 5.67
CA SER A 299 0.95 12.79 6.02
C SER A 299 0.54 12.50 7.47
N ILE A 300 0.98 11.37 8.07
CA ILE A 300 0.69 11.06 9.48
C ILE A 300 1.21 12.12 10.47
N LYS A 301 2.24 12.90 10.11
CA LYS A 301 2.72 14.03 10.93
C LYS A 301 1.63 15.08 11.17
N HIS A 302 0.81 15.34 10.15
CA HIS A 302 -0.17 16.43 10.13
C HIS A 302 -1.61 15.93 10.32
N LEU A 303 -1.92 14.72 9.84
CA LEU A 303 -3.26 14.13 9.86
C LEU A 303 -3.38 12.97 10.85
N ARG A 304 -4.59 12.40 10.95
CA ARG A 304 -4.85 11.10 11.58
C ARG A 304 -5.35 10.12 10.52
N PHE A 305 -4.89 8.88 10.61
CA PHE A 305 -5.38 7.76 9.79
C PHE A 305 -6.48 6.98 10.52
N SER A 306 -7.35 6.34 9.75
CA SER A 306 -8.23 5.26 10.22
C SER A 306 -7.46 3.95 10.42
N LYS A 307 -8.15 2.89 10.84
CA LYS A 307 -7.71 1.51 10.55
C LYS A 307 -7.58 1.29 9.03
N ALA A 308 -6.80 0.29 8.66
CA ALA A 308 -6.60 -0.07 7.26
C ALA A 308 -7.92 -0.54 6.62
N PHE A 309 -8.23 -0.06 5.41
CA PHE A 309 -9.35 -0.51 4.58
C PHE A 309 -9.05 -1.80 3.81
N LEU A 310 -7.85 -1.89 3.26
CA LEU A 310 -7.31 -3.00 2.50
C LEU A 310 -5.77 -2.96 2.51
N ARG A 311 -5.14 -4.10 2.26
CA ARG A 311 -3.69 -4.19 2.00
C ARG A 311 -3.44 -4.06 0.49
N GLY A 312 -2.85 -2.95 0.06
CA GLY A 312 -2.49 -2.69 -1.32
C GLY A 312 -1.04 -3.10 -1.60
N GLY A 313 -0.81 -3.98 -2.57
CA GLY A 313 0.51 -4.24 -3.15
C GLY A 313 0.79 -3.29 -4.31
N VAL A 314 2.07 -2.91 -4.51
CA VAL A 314 2.52 -2.27 -5.75
C VAL A 314 3.33 -3.29 -6.54
N THR A 315 2.89 -3.57 -7.76
CA THR A 315 3.40 -4.66 -8.61
C THR A 315 3.68 -4.15 -10.02
N CYS A 316 4.35 -4.93 -10.86
CA CYS A 316 4.79 -4.50 -12.19
C CYS A 316 4.23 -5.39 -13.31
N LEU A 317 4.03 -4.77 -14.49
CA LEU A 317 3.88 -5.49 -15.75
C LEU A 317 5.20 -5.45 -16.51
N THR A 318 5.72 -6.64 -16.82
CA THR A 318 6.93 -6.84 -17.61
C THR A 318 6.54 -7.29 -19.03
N PRO A 319 7.38 -7.07 -20.05
CA PRO A 319 7.14 -7.63 -21.37
C PRO A 319 7.15 -9.16 -21.29
N LYS A 320 6.20 -9.79 -21.98
CA LYS A 320 6.10 -11.25 -22.00
C LYS A 320 7.37 -11.85 -22.60
N PRO A 321 7.99 -12.87 -21.99
CA PRO A 321 9.27 -13.38 -22.44
C PRO A 321 9.25 -13.81 -23.90
N GLU A 322 10.23 -13.38 -24.67
CA GLU A 322 10.39 -13.76 -26.08
C GLU A 322 10.89 -15.20 -26.21
N MET A 323 10.50 -15.86 -27.31
CA MET A 323 11.04 -17.16 -27.68
C MET A 323 12.51 -17.02 -28.10
N ILE A 324 13.36 -17.97 -27.69
CA ILE A 324 14.77 -17.97 -28.11
C ILE A 324 14.86 -18.29 -29.61
N MET A 325 15.67 -17.52 -30.34
CA MET A 325 15.90 -17.68 -31.78
C MET A 325 16.21 -19.16 -32.14
N PRO A 326 15.48 -19.79 -33.09
CA PRO A 326 15.58 -21.22 -33.33
C PRO A 326 17.00 -21.77 -33.58
N TRP A 327 17.87 -21.01 -34.23
CA TRP A 327 19.27 -21.42 -34.47
C TRP A 327 20.09 -21.59 -33.17
N LYS A 328 19.81 -20.81 -32.11
CA LYS A 328 20.51 -20.91 -30.82
C LYS A 328 20.17 -22.21 -30.08
N THR A 329 19.01 -22.81 -30.36
CA THR A 329 18.58 -24.05 -29.68
C THR A 329 19.54 -25.22 -29.88
N MET A 330 20.30 -25.24 -30.98
CA MET A 330 21.32 -26.26 -31.28
C MET A 330 22.49 -26.21 -30.27
N VAL A 331 22.94 -25.00 -29.90
CA VAL A 331 24.02 -24.81 -28.91
C VAL A 331 23.49 -25.00 -27.50
N LEU A 332 22.27 -24.53 -27.22
CA LEU A 332 21.60 -24.60 -25.92
C LEU A 332 21.28 -26.05 -25.44
N VAL A 333 21.57 -27.07 -26.25
CA VAL A 333 21.39 -28.48 -25.87
C VAL A 333 22.25 -28.88 -24.67
N PHE A 334 23.47 -28.37 -24.59
CA PHE A 334 24.40 -28.58 -23.49
C PHE A 334 24.80 -27.23 -22.87
N THR A 335 25.18 -27.25 -21.59
CA THR A 335 25.80 -26.07 -20.95
C THR A 335 27.21 -25.88 -21.48
N ASP A 336 27.74 -24.66 -21.39
CA ASP A 336 29.11 -24.34 -21.83
C ASP A 336 30.14 -25.24 -21.15
N THR A 337 29.96 -25.51 -19.85
CA THR A 337 30.76 -26.48 -19.08
C THR A 337 30.76 -27.88 -19.68
N THR A 338 29.60 -28.37 -20.16
CA THR A 338 29.49 -29.67 -20.82
C THR A 338 30.13 -29.64 -22.21
N TRP A 339 29.98 -28.55 -22.98
CA TRP A 339 30.69 -28.37 -24.25
C TRP A 339 32.21 -28.41 -24.08
N PHE A 340 32.76 -27.71 -23.08
CA PHE A 340 34.20 -27.77 -22.76
C PHE A 340 34.65 -29.19 -22.37
N LEU A 341 33.86 -29.91 -21.56
CA LEU A 341 34.16 -31.30 -21.20
C LEU A 341 34.14 -32.24 -22.41
N ILE A 342 33.22 -32.06 -23.36
CA ILE A 342 33.17 -32.83 -24.62
C ILE A 342 34.41 -32.56 -25.49
N LEU A 343 34.88 -31.31 -25.57
CA LEU A 343 36.11 -30.96 -26.28
C LEU A 343 37.36 -31.55 -25.60
N ILE A 344 37.38 -31.59 -24.26
CA ILE A 344 38.47 -32.22 -23.50
C ILE A 344 38.47 -33.75 -23.69
N THR A 345 37.32 -34.43 -23.62
CA THR A 345 37.26 -35.89 -23.85
C THR A 345 37.58 -36.27 -25.29
N PHE A 346 37.17 -35.44 -26.28
CA PHE A 346 37.62 -35.59 -27.67
C PHE A 346 39.14 -35.47 -27.79
N GLY A 347 39.74 -34.42 -27.21
CA GLY A 347 41.19 -34.23 -27.20
C GLY A 347 41.96 -35.38 -26.54
N LEU A 348 41.47 -35.88 -25.41
CA LEU A 348 42.04 -37.05 -24.71
C LEU A 348 41.89 -38.34 -25.52
N ALA A 349 40.76 -38.57 -26.19
CA ALA A 349 40.59 -39.71 -27.07
C ALA A 349 41.58 -39.65 -28.26
N VAL A 350 41.77 -38.48 -28.87
CA VAL A 350 42.76 -38.26 -29.93
C VAL A 350 44.19 -38.53 -29.44
N THR A 351 44.59 -38.03 -28.27
CA THR A 351 45.96 -38.25 -27.77
C THR A 351 46.21 -39.71 -27.42
N VAL A 352 45.26 -40.41 -26.79
CA VAL A 352 45.38 -41.85 -26.51
C VAL A 352 45.46 -42.65 -27.82
N TYR A 353 44.63 -42.34 -28.83
CA TYR A 353 44.72 -43.01 -30.14
C TYR A 353 46.03 -42.72 -30.85
N PHE A 354 46.54 -41.49 -30.78
CA PHE A 354 47.83 -41.12 -31.37
C PHE A 354 49.01 -41.82 -30.67
N VAL A 355 49.00 -41.93 -29.35
CA VAL A 355 50.04 -42.67 -28.59
C VAL A 355 50.02 -44.16 -28.97
N ILE A 356 48.85 -44.81 -29.00
CA ILE A 356 48.70 -46.21 -29.43
C ILE A 356 49.18 -46.39 -30.89
N ALA A 357 48.91 -45.42 -31.77
CA ALA A 357 49.39 -45.45 -33.16
C ALA A 357 50.92 -45.34 -33.28
N ARG A 358 51.58 -44.72 -32.30
CA ARG A 358 53.03 -44.49 -32.30
C ARG A 358 53.81 -45.59 -31.59
N THR A 359 53.22 -46.27 -30.61
CA THR A 359 53.83 -47.42 -29.92
C THR A 359 53.60 -48.74 -30.65
N SER A 360 52.48 -48.91 -31.34
CA SER A 360 52.25 -50.06 -32.22
C SER A 360 52.99 -49.91 -33.55
N ASN A 361 53.35 -51.04 -34.18
CA ASN A 361 54.03 -51.04 -35.48
C ASN A 361 53.04 -50.84 -36.64
N ASP A 362 52.24 -49.77 -36.58
CA ASP A 362 51.13 -49.50 -37.49
C ASP A 362 51.57 -49.02 -38.87
N GLN A 363 50.68 -49.01 -39.87
CA GLN A 363 50.99 -48.38 -41.18
C GLN A 363 51.25 -46.87 -41.00
N ALA A 364 52.13 -46.30 -41.83
CA ALA A 364 52.61 -44.92 -41.66
C ALA A 364 51.48 -43.87 -41.62
N GLU A 365 50.43 -44.07 -42.42
CA GLU A 365 49.21 -43.25 -42.46
C GLU A 365 48.52 -43.19 -41.09
N TYR A 366 48.30 -44.35 -40.46
CA TYR A 366 47.68 -44.45 -39.14
C TYR A 366 48.52 -43.81 -38.01
N ARG A 367 49.83 -43.58 -38.22
CA ARG A 367 50.71 -42.84 -37.29
C ARG A 367 50.62 -41.31 -37.44
N SER A 368 49.81 -40.80 -38.35
CA SER A 368 49.54 -39.36 -38.53
C SER A 368 48.60 -38.83 -37.44
N LEU A 369 48.90 -37.66 -36.88
CA LEU A 369 48.00 -36.99 -35.94
C LEU A 369 46.66 -36.65 -36.62
N VAL A 370 46.70 -36.18 -37.87
CA VAL A 370 45.49 -35.83 -38.66
C VAL A 370 44.59 -37.05 -38.84
N TRP A 371 45.15 -38.23 -39.11
CA TRP A 371 44.35 -39.45 -39.22
C TRP A 371 43.66 -39.81 -37.89
N ASN A 372 44.38 -39.73 -36.76
CA ASN A 372 43.78 -40.05 -35.46
C ASN A 372 42.71 -39.02 -35.04
N VAL A 373 42.89 -37.73 -35.39
CA VAL A 373 41.85 -36.69 -35.25
C VAL A 373 40.60 -37.05 -36.07
N LEU A 374 40.76 -37.36 -37.35
CA LEU A 374 39.64 -37.71 -38.23
C LEU A 374 38.94 -39.01 -37.84
N ASN A 375 39.69 -40.04 -37.42
CA ASN A 375 39.13 -41.32 -36.96
C ASN A 375 38.26 -41.13 -35.71
N VAL A 376 38.76 -40.42 -34.68
CA VAL A 376 37.97 -40.12 -33.48
C VAL A 376 36.79 -39.20 -33.79
N LEU A 377 36.93 -38.25 -34.72
CA LEU A 377 35.81 -37.41 -35.18
C LEU A 377 34.72 -38.25 -35.85
N SER A 378 35.07 -39.24 -36.68
CA SER A 378 34.11 -40.18 -37.26
C SER A 378 33.37 -40.99 -36.18
N ILE A 379 34.05 -41.44 -35.12
CA ILE A 379 33.39 -42.09 -33.96
C ILE A 379 32.36 -41.15 -33.33
N PHE A 380 32.74 -39.90 -33.03
CA PHE A 380 31.85 -38.90 -32.42
C PHE A 380 30.66 -38.53 -33.34
N MET A 381 30.85 -38.55 -34.66
CA MET A 381 29.83 -38.29 -35.67
C MET A 381 29.01 -39.55 -36.06
N LEU A 382 29.19 -40.67 -35.35
CA LEU A 382 28.58 -41.99 -35.63
C LEU A 382 28.76 -42.47 -37.09
N GLN A 383 29.88 -42.11 -37.72
CA GLN A 383 30.25 -42.55 -39.05
C GLN A 383 31.07 -43.85 -39.01
N SER A 384 30.96 -44.65 -40.08
CA SER A 384 31.81 -45.83 -40.26
C SER A 384 33.29 -45.42 -40.31
N THR A 385 34.13 -46.12 -39.56
CA THR A 385 35.56 -45.79 -39.45
C THR A 385 36.39 -47.01 -39.04
N HIS A 386 37.72 -46.92 -39.18
CA HIS A 386 38.63 -47.99 -38.81
C HIS A 386 38.81 -48.07 -37.29
N VAL A 387 37.89 -48.79 -36.64
CA VAL A 387 37.98 -49.24 -35.24
C VAL A 387 39.27 -50.04 -35.01
N ARG A 388 39.88 -49.92 -33.83
CA ARG A 388 41.08 -50.71 -33.46
C ARG A 388 40.69 -51.97 -32.71
N THR A 389 41.24 -53.09 -33.15
CA THR A 389 40.83 -54.44 -32.71
C THR A 389 42.01 -55.38 -32.42
N ARG A 390 43.25 -54.90 -32.39
CA ARG A 390 44.45 -55.77 -32.26
C ARG A 390 44.64 -56.34 -30.85
N SER A 391 44.18 -55.61 -29.84
CA SER A 391 44.32 -55.98 -28.42
C SER A 391 42.98 -55.81 -27.70
N PRO A 392 42.71 -56.57 -26.62
CA PRO A 392 41.45 -56.44 -25.88
C PRO A 392 41.28 -55.04 -25.27
N SER A 393 42.37 -54.36 -24.92
CA SER A 393 42.35 -52.96 -24.46
C SER A 393 41.97 -51.98 -25.56
N GLU A 394 42.47 -52.14 -26.80
CA GLU A 394 42.01 -51.35 -27.96
C GLU A 394 40.52 -51.57 -28.26
N VAL A 395 40.04 -52.82 -28.17
CA VAL A 395 38.63 -53.18 -28.37
C VAL A 395 37.76 -52.52 -27.29
N ILE A 396 38.12 -52.66 -26.01
CA ILE A 396 37.37 -52.09 -24.89
C ILE A 396 37.35 -50.56 -24.97
N LEU A 397 38.48 -49.92 -25.27
CA LEU A 397 38.55 -48.47 -25.45
C LEU A 397 37.69 -47.99 -26.62
N SER A 398 37.77 -48.68 -27.77
CA SER A 398 36.96 -48.33 -28.95
C SER A 398 35.46 -48.51 -28.68
N LEU A 399 35.08 -49.60 -28.02
CA LEU A 399 33.69 -49.87 -27.64
C LEU A 399 33.18 -48.83 -26.63
N ALA A 400 33.99 -48.45 -25.63
CA ALA A 400 33.64 -47.41 -24.68
C ALA A 400 33.44 -46.04 -25.35
N LEU A 401 34.29 -45.67 -26.31
CA LEU A 401 34.14 -44.43 -27.09
C LEU A 401 32.94 -44.45 -28.04
N LEU A 402 32.66 -45.59 -28.68
CA LEU A 402 31.46 -45.78 -29.51
C LEU A 402 30.18 -45.67 -28.66
N LEU A 403 30.15 -46.31 -27.48
CA LEU A 403 29.04 -46.20 -26.53
C LEU A 403 28.89 -44.77 -25.98
N PHE A 404 30.00 -44.07 -25.69
CA PHE A 404 29.99 -42.66 -25.28
C PHE A 404 29.41 -41.76 -26.38
N ALA A 405 29.90 -41.87 -27.61
CA ALA A 405 29.41 -41.11 -28.76
C ALA A 405 27.93 -41.38 -29.06
N LEU A 406 27.49 -42.64 -28.98
CA LEU A 406 26.09 -43.04 -29.14
C LEU A 406 25.20 -42.39 -28.07
N ASN A 407 25.60 -42.45 -26.80
CA ASN A 407 24.86 -41.80 -25.72
C ASN A 407 24.84 -40.27 -25.88
N LEU A 408 25.96 -39.65 -26.24
CA LEU A 408 26.05 -38.20 -26.47
C LEU A 408 25.12 -37.75 -27.60
N CYS A 409 25.10 -38.48 -28.71
CA CYS A 409 24.20 -38.22 -29.84
C CYS A 409 22.72 -38.44 -29.47
N ASN A 410 22.40 -39.50 -28.73
CA ASN A 410 21.04 -39.78 -28.25
C ASN A 410 20.54 -38.68 -27.30
N ILE A 411 21.38 -38.18 -26.39
CA ILE A 411 21.04 -37.05 -25.52
C ILE A 411 20.84 -35.78 -26.36
N TYR A 412 21.75 -35.50 -27.31
CA TYR A 412 21.67 -34.30 -28.14
C TYR A 412 20.40 -34.26 -28.99
N THR A 413 20.10 -35.36 -29.68
CA THR A 413 18.89 -35.50 -30.53
C THR A 413 17.61 -35.45 -29.70
N SER A 414 17.55 -36.15 -28.56
CA SER A 414 16.38 -36.13 -27.66
C SER A 414 16.12 -34.73 -27.09
N LYS A 415 17.16 -34.00 -26.68
CA LYS A 415 17.03 -32.64 -26.15
C LYS A 415 16.62 -31.64 -27.24
N ASN A 416 17.17 -31.77 -28.44
CA ASN A 416 16.79 -30.99 -29.61
C ASN A 416 15.32 -31.24 -30.00
N ALA A 417 14.84 -32.48 -29.95
CA ALA A 417 13.43 -32.81 -30.13
C ALA A 417 12.55 -32.17 -29.03
N SER A 418 12.98 -32.21 -27.76
CA SER A 418 12.29 -31.53 -26.65
C SER A 418 12.19 -30.00 -26.83
N PHE A 419 13.22 -29.35 -27.38
CA PHE A 419 13.14 -27.92 -27.73
C PHE A 419 12.22 -27.61 -28.92
N ARG A 420 11.83 -28.61 -29.73
CA ARG A 420 10.85 -28.44 -30.81
C ARG A 420 9.40 -28.63 -30.35
N THR A 421 9.17 -29.46 -29.33
CA THR A 421 7.83 -29.62 -28.72
C THR A 421 7.53 -28.52 -27.70
N ILE A 422 8.53 -28.09 -26.94
CA ILE A 422 8.44 -26.95 -26.01
C ILE A 422 9.60 -25.99 -26.30
N PRO A 423 9.39 -24.94 -27.12
CA PRO A 423 10.43 -23.98 -27.43
C PRO A 423 10.90 -23.26 -26.15
N PRO A 424 12.22 -23.06 -25.99
CA PRO A 424 12.74 -22.31 -24.87
C PRO A 424 12.50 -20.81 -25.06
N TYR A 425 12.27 -20.12 -23.95
CA TYR A 425 12.03 -18.67 -23.89
C TYR A 425 13.15 -17.99 -23.08
N LYS A 426 13.30 -16.68 -23.22
CA LYS A 426 14.10 -15.87 -22.30
C LYS A 426 13.60 -16.05 -20.86
N ASN A 427 14.46 -15.82 -19.87
CA ASN A 427 14.04 -15.81 -18.48
C ASN A 427 13.01 -14.69 -18.25
N PRO A 428 11.92 -14.92 -17.50
CA PRO A 428 11.01 -13.86 -17.09
C PRO A 428 11.67 -12.97 -16.04
N ILE A 429 11.24 -11.70 -16.02
CA ILE A 429 11.44 -10.80 -14.89
C ILE A 429 10.27 -11.07 -13.94
N ASP A 430 10.54 -11.81 -12.87
CA ASP A 430 9.56 -12.19 -11.84
C ASP A 430 9.92 -11.62 -10.44
N THR A 431 11.15 -11.13 -10.22
CA THR A 431 11.66 -10.55 -8.94
C THR A 431 12.14 -9.09 -9.06
N ILE A 432 12.28 -8.40 -7.92
CA ILE A 432 12.77 -7.01 -7.85
C ILE A 432 14.19 -6.88 -8.42
N ASP A 433 15.09 -7.81 -8.12
CA ASP A 433 16.49 -7.73 -8.57
C ASP A 433 16.60 -7.90 -10.10
N GLN A 434 15.85 -8.85 -10.67
CA GLN A 434 15.73 -9.03 -12.12
C GLN A 434 15.13 -7.80 -12.81
N LEU A 435 14.21 -7.10 -12.13
CA LEU A 435 13.65 -5.85 -12.63
C LEU A 435 14.72 -4.74 -12.56
N ALA A 436 15.47 -4.64 -11.47
CA ALA A 436 16.57 -3.69 -11.30
C ALA A 436 17.67 -3.87 -12.35
N GLU A 437 18.01 -5.11 -12.70
CA GLU A 437 18.97 -5.47 -13.76
C GLU A 437 18.48 -5.21 -15.21
N SER A 438 17.18 -4.99 -15.43
CA SER A 438 16.59 -4.86 -16.77
C SER A 438 16.56 -3.43 -17.34
N ASP A 439 16.86 -3.25 -18.62
CA ASP A 439 16.90 -1.93 -19.33
C ASP A 439 15.51 -1.31 -19.65
N ILE A 440 14.46 -1.65 -18.90
CA ILE A 440 13.05 -1.33 -19.23
C ILE A 440 12.61 -0.03 -18.54
N THR A 441 11.90 0.87 -19.26
CA THR A 441 11.41 2.20 -18.79
C THR A 441 10.04 2.17 -18.05
N TRP A 442 9.70 3.16 -17.18
CA TRP A 442 8.36 3.34 -16.54
C TRP A 442 7.46 3.98 -17.58
N LEU A 443 6.20 3.56 -17.52
CA LEU A 443 5.09 4.51 -17.53
C LEU A 443 4.48 4.51 -16.13
N GLN A 444 4.71 5.57 -15.36
CA GLN A 444 3.99 5.79 -14.10
C GLN A 444 2.61 6.35 -14.44
N ALA A 445 1.55 5.73 -13.91
CA ALA A 445 0.21 6.26 -14.05
C ALA A 445 -0.14 7.29 -12.97
N HIS A 446 0.26 7.03 -11.72
CA HIS A 446 -0.17 7.81 -10.56
C HIS A 446 0.98 8.03 -9.56
N GLU A 447 1.08 9.25 -9.03
CA GLU A 447 2.10 9.70 -8.08
C GLU A 447 2.22 8.79 -6.84
N ALA A 448 1.08 8.28 -6.36
CA ALA A 448 0.91 7.49 -5.15
C ALA A 448 1.90 6.31 -5.03
N TRP A 449 2.11 5.56 -6.11
CA TRP A 449 2.95 4.36 -6.13
C TRP A 449 4.47 4.61 -6.14
N ILE A 450 4.89 5.88 -6.04
CA ILE A 450 6.30 6.28 -5.85
C ILE A 450 6.50 7.09 -4.55
N SER A 451 5.44 7.55 -3.88
CA SER A 451 5.52 8.33 -2.63
C SER A 451 6.40 7.68 -1.56
N SER A 452 6.31 6.36 -1.40
CA SER A 452 7.10 5.60 -0.42
C SER A 452 8.47 5.14 -0.97
N LEU A 453 8.64 5.04 -2.29
CA LEU A 453 9.92 4.78 -2.92
C LEU A 453 10.87 6.01 -2.89
N LYS A 454 10.32 7.23 -2.94
CA LYS A 454 11.10 8.50 -2.81
C LYS A 454 11.93 8.58 -1.53
N LEU A 455 11.50 7.89 -0.46
CA LEU A 455 12.16 7.85 0.84
C LEU A 455 13.08 6.63 1.01
N SER A 456 13.27 5.81 -0.04
CA SER A 456 14.11 4.62 0.04
C SER A 456 15.60 4.98 -0.02
N GLU A 457 16.35 4.52 0.98
CA GLU A 457 17.81 4.63 0.98
C GLU A 457 18.46 3.74 -0.09
N ASN A 458 17.74 2.72 -0.58
CA ASN A 458 18.24 1.73 -1.52
C ASN A 458 18.48 2.34 -2.91
N ASN A 459 19.73 2.32 -3.37
CA ASN A 459 20.16 2.92 -4.63
C ASN A 459 19.49 2.30 -5.88
N TYR A 460 19.02 1.05 -5.83
CA TYR A 460 18.30 0.43 -6.96
C TYR A 460 16.96 1.10 -7.29
N PHE A 461 16.37 1.87 -6.36
CA PHE A 461 15.13 2.63 -6.59
C PHE A 461 15.36 4.12 -6.88
N LYS A 462 16.60 4.63 -6.78
CA LYS A 462 16.87 6.08 -6.90
C LYS A 462 16.89 6.60 -8.33
N TRP A 463 17.17 5.74 -9.31
CA TRP A 463 17.31 6.14 -10.71
C TRP A 463 16.78 5.08 -11.66
N GLN A 464 16.31 5.56 -12.81
CA GLN A 464 15.60 4.77 -13.82
C GLN A 464 14.29 4.15 -13.30
N MET A 465 13.53 3.64 -14.24
CA MET A 465 12.10 3.85 -14.26
C MET A 465 11.48 2.57 -14.79
N LYS A 466 10.54 1.88 -14.13
CA LYS A 466 10.07 0.53 -14.55
C LYS A 466 8.56 0.34 -14.25
N VAL A 467 7.72 -0.03 -15.24
CA VAL A 467 6.22 0.07 -15.20
C VAL A 467 5.56 -0.64 -14.00
N ALA A 468 4.78 0.09 -13.18
CA ALA A 468 4.03 -0.45 -12.03
C ALA A 468 2.53 -0.10 -11.99
N LEU A 469 1.80 -0.80 -11.12
CA LEU A 469 0.36 -0.76 -10.88
C LEU A 469 0.01 -1.22 -9.45
N GLY A 470 -1.18 -0.87 -8.97
CA GLY A 470 -1.73 -1.41 -7.72
C GLY A 470 -2.27 -2.84 -7.86
N ARG A 471 -2.16 -3.61 -6.79
CA ARG A 471 -2.76 -4.94 -6.57
C ARG A 471 -3.55 -4.92 -5.26
N LEU A 472 -4.84 -5.22 -5.33
CA LEU A 472 -5.75 -5.20 -4.19
C LEU A 472 -5.58 -6.44 -3.30
N GLN A 473 -6.28 -6.47 -2.16
CA GLN A 473 -6.04 -7.46 -1.11
C GLN A 473 -6.33 -8.90 -1.57
N ASN A 474 -7.31 -9.13 -2.45
CA ASN A 474 -7.58 -10.48 -3.00
C ASN A 474 -6.86 -10.74 -4.34
N GLY A 475 -5.95 -9.85 -4.74
CA GLY A 475 -5.07 -10.01 -5.90
C GLY A 475 -5.56 -9.37 -7.21
N HIS A 476 -6.78 -8.83 -7.28
CA HIS A 476 -7.24 -8.07 -8.45
C HIS A 476 -6.38 -6.82 -8.66
N LEU A 477 -6.27 -6.34 -9.90
CA LEU A 477 -5.35 -5.28 -10.28
C LEU A 477 -6.05 -3.93 -10.44
N MET A 478 -5.37 -2.83 -10.10
CA MET A 478 -5.78 -1.48 -10.49
C MET A 478 -5.42 -1.27 -11.96
N LEU A 479 -6.39 -1.53 -12.86
CA LEU A 479 -6.19 -1.43 -14.30
C LEU A 479 -6.52 -0.03 -14.83
N GLY A 480 -5.55 0.57 -15.51
CA GLY A 480 -5.76 1.78 -16.28
C GLY A 480 -6.27 1.52 -17.69
N SER A 481 -6.83 2.57 -18.30
CA SER A 481 -7.36 2.59 -19.66
C SER A 481 -6.34 2.26 -20.76
N TRP A 482 -5.03 2.36 -20.46
CA TRP A 482 -3.96 1.99 -21.39
C TRP A 482 -3.76 0.46 -21.52
N ILE A 483 -4.40 -0.36 -20.69
CA ILE A 483 -4.37 -1.83 -20.81
C ILE A 483 -5.68 -2.31 -21.44
N THR A 484 -5.60 -2.76 -22.69
CA THR A 484 -6.75 -3.19 -23.50
C THR A 484 -6.73 -4.70 -23.73
N VAL A 485 -7.86 -5.26 -24.17
CA VAL A 485 -7.97 -6.69 -24.55
C VAL A 485 -7.01 -7.04 -25.70
N GLU A 486 -6.59 -6.05 -26.50
CA GLU A 486 -5.66 -6.23 -27.61
C GLU A 486 -4.20 -6.28 -27.15
N ASN A 487 -3.79 -5.40 -26.23
CA ASN A 487 -2.39 -5.31 -25.79
C ASN A 487 -2.07 -6.17 -24.56
N VAL A 488 -3.06 -6.60 -23.78
CA VAL A 488 -2.88 -7.39 -22.54
C VAL A 488 -2.01 -8.63 -22.74
N HIS A 489 -2.09 -9.28 -23.90
CA HIS A 489 -1.33 -10.49 -24.22
C HIS A 489 0.18 -10.27 -24.39
N GLN A 490 0.63 -9.01 -24.55
CA GLN A 490 2.04 -8.62 -24.66
C GLN A 490 2.73 -8.52 -23.29
N TYR A 491 1.96 -8.45 -22.20
CA TYR A 491 2.46 -8.29 -20.85
C TYR A 491 2.49 -9.60 -20.05
N ARG A 492 3.27 -9.58 -18.97
CA ARG A 492 3.34 -10.57 -17.90
C ARG A 492 3.31 -9.84 -16.56
N LEU A 493 2.53 -10.34 -15.62
CA LEU A 493 2.51 -9.85 -14.24
C LEU A 493 3.78 -10.31 -13.50
N MET A 494 4.36 -9.47 -12.66
CA MET A 494 5.44 -9.91 -11.75
C MET A 494 4.90 -10.76 -10.60
N ARG A 495 5.67 -11.78 -10.21
CA ARG A 495 5.34 -12.65 -9.07
C ARG A 495 5.54 -11.93 -7.75
N GLN A 496 6.69 -11.28 -7.60
CA GLN A 496 7.02 -10.46 -6.45
C GLN A 496 6.47 -9.05 -6.64
N ASP A 497 5.80 -8.53 -5.60
CA ASP A 497 5.40 -7.13 -5.52
C ASP A 497 6.59 -6.30 -5.03
N LEU A 498 6.75 -5.08 -5.56
CA LEU A 498 7.84 -4.16 -5.19
C LEU A 498 7.82 -3.85 -3.69
N TYR A 499 6.61 -3.59 -3.18
CA TYR A 499 6.30 -3.38 -1.78
C TYR A 499 4.78 -3.55 -1.57
N TYR A 500 4.33 -3.44 -0.33
CA TYR A 500 2.91 -3.31 0.00
C TYR A 500 2.71 -2.26 1.10
N GLU A 501 1.54 -1.65 1.13
CA GLU A 501 1.09 -0.68 2.13
C GLU A 501 -0.30 -1.05 2.63
N TYR A 502 -0.78 -0.29 3.62
CA TYR A 502 -2.15 -0.33 4.10
C TYR A 502 -2.84 0.96 3.68
N GLU A 503 -3.99 0.81 3.01
CA GLU A 503 -4.82 1.96 2.62
C GLU A 503 -5.70 2.40 3.78
N VAL A 504 -5.89 3.71 3.94
CA VAL A 504 -6.55 4.35 5.09
C VAL A 504 -7.36 5.56 4.63
N ALA A 505 -8.40 5.90 5.38
CA ALA A 505 -8.94 7.25 5.35
C ALA A 505 -8.03 8.20 6.13
N MET A 506 -7.94 9.45 5.69
CA MET A 506 -7.21 10.51 6.38
C MET A 506 -8.17 11.62 6.83
N ALA A 507 -8.06 12.02 8.09
CA ALA A 507 -8.88 13.08 8.70
C ALA A 507 -8.01 14.05 9.52
N THR A 508 -8.62 15.12 10.04
CA THR A 508 -7.98 16.01 11.02
C THR A 508 -7.59 15.22 12.29
N LYS A 509 -6.60 15.70 13.07
CA LYS A 509 -6.21 15.05 14.34
C LYS A 509 -7.32 15.06 15.40
N THR A 510 -8.37 15.84 15.18
CA THR A 510 -9.50 16.05 16.08
C THR A 510 -10.80 15.35 15.63
N TRP A 511 -10.91 14.87 14.38
CA TRP A 511 -12.18 14.41 13.80
C TRP A 511 -12.92 13.39 14.69
N PRO A 512 -14.08 13.76 15.28
CA PRO A 512 -14.64 13.03 16.43
C PRO A 512 -15.33 11.70 16.08
N LEU A 513 -15.52 11.42 14.79
CA LEU A 513 -16.22 10.23 14.31
C LEU A 513 -15.27 9.06 13.95
N MET A 514 -13.94 9.29 14.01
CA MET A 514 -12.95 8.30 13.58
C MET A 514 -13.08 6.95 14.29
N ASP A 515 -13.40 6.92 15.59
CA ASP A 515 -13.54 5.66 16.35
C ASP A 515 -14.66 4.78 15.78
N GLN A 516 -15.74 5.40 15.29
CA GLN A 516 -16.94 4.74 14.78
C GLN A 516 -16.74 4.33 13.31
N PHE A 517 -15.92 5.10 12.59
CA PHE A 517 -15.43 4.77 11.26
C PHE A 517 -14.52 3.53 11.35
N ASP A 518 -13.53 3.55 12.24
CA ASP A 518 -12.64 2.43 12.60
C ASP A 518 -13.44 1.18 13.02
N GLU A 519 -14.45 1.34 13.89
CA GLU A 519 -15.33 0.24 14.33
C GLU A 519 -16.09 -0.40 13.15
N LEU A 520 -16.58 0.41 12.20
CA LEU A 520 -17.22 -0.12 11.00
C LEU A 520 -16.20 -0.80 10.06
N ILE A 521 -14.97 -0.29 9.92
CA ILE A 521 -13.89 -0.95 9.16
C ILE A 521 -13.68 -2.35 9.73
N MET A 522 -13.43 -2.45 11.04
CA MET A 522 -13.16 -3.73 11.72
C MET A 522 -14.31 -4.73 11.54
N ARG A 523 -15.57 -4.30 11.72
CA ARG A 523 -16.74 -5.17 11.49
C ARG A 523 -16.84 -5.66 10.03
N THR A 524 -16.55 -4.83 9.04
CA THR A 524 -16.56 -5.26 7.62
C THR A 524 -15.46 -6.25 7.28
N TYR A 525 -14.36 -6.23 8.03
CA TYR A 525 -13.28 -7.22 7.97
C TYR A 525 -13.64 -8.53 8.67
N GLU A 526 -14.14 -8.47 9.91
CA GLU A 526 -14.57 -9.63 10.71
C GLU A 526 -15.64 -10.45 10.00
N ALA A 527 -16.58 -9.77 9.32
CA ALA A 527 -17.63 -10.40 8.51
C ALA A 527 -17.16 -10.82 7.09
N GLY A 528 -15.89 -10.60 6.73
CA GLY A 528 -15.33 -10.96 5.42
C GLY A 528 -15.88 -10.17 4.22
N LEU A 529 -16.73 -9.16 4.45
CA LEU A 529 -17.49 -8.46 3.41
C LEU A 529 -16.58 -7.78 2.36
N ARG A 530 -15.39 -7.35 2.76
CA ARG A 530 -14.39 -6.77 1.85
C ARG A 530 -13.98 -7.71 0.71
N TYR A 531 -13.95 -9.03 0.94
CA TYR A 531 -13.63 -10.01 -0.11
C TYR A 531 -14.68 -9.99 -1.23
N PHE A 532 -15.96 -9.99 -0.84
CA PHE A 532 -17.09 -9.98 -1.76
C PHE A 532 -17.24 -8.64 -2.48
N GLN A 533 -17.06 -7.52 -1.77
CA GLN A 533 -17.10 -6.17 -2.34
C GLN A 533 -16.04 -5.97 -3.43
N GLU A 534 -14.80 -6.41 -3.22
CA GLU A 534 -13.73 -6.30 -4.23
C GLU A 534 -14.13 -7.02 -5.54
N LEU A 535 -14.62 -8.25 -5.43
CA LEU A 535 -15.08 -9.01 -6.60
C LEU A 535 -16.26 -8.35 -7.32
N GLN A 536 -17.25 -7.84 -6.58
CA GLN A 536 -18.41 -7.15 -7.17
C GLN A 536 -18.02 -5.87 -7.90
N VAL A 537 -17.20 -5.02 -7.28
CA VAL A 537 -16.75 -3.75 -7.86
C VAL A 537 -15.87 -4.01 -9.09
N ILE A 538 -14.94 -4.97 -9.01
CA ILE A 538 -14.11 -5.36 -10.16
C ILE A 538 -14.96 -5.90 -11.31
N TYR A 539 -15.97 -6.73 -11.04
CA TYR A 539 -16.85 -7.25 -12.09
C TYR A 539 -17.73 -6.16 -12.74
N LYS A 540 -18.18 -5.17 -11.97
CA LYS A 540 -19.03 -4.07 -12.46
C LYS A 540 -18.24 -2.99 -13.22
N HIS A 541 -17.04 -2.65 -12.76
CA HIS A 541 -16.33 -1.42 -13.16
C HIS A 541 -14.94 -1.64 -13.79
N SER A 542 -14.43 -2.88 -13.80
CA SER A 542 -13.14 -3.22 -14.41
C SER A 542 -13.32 -4.24 -15.55
N ASN A 543 -12.43 -4.22 -16.54
CA ASN A 543 -12.47 -5.21 -17.61
C ASN A 543 -12.01 -6.58 -17.08
N TYR A 544 -12.98 -7.43 -16.71
CA TYR A 544 -12.75 -8.75 -16.14
C TYR A 544 -11.96 -9.71 -17.05
N VAL A 545 -12.02 -9.52 -18.38
CA VAL A 545 -11.21 -10.29 -19.33
C VAL A 545 -9.74 -9.90 -19.23
N VAL A 546 -9.44 -8.60 -19.12
CA VAL A 546 -8.07 -8.09 -18.91
C VAL A 546 -7.53 -8.54 -17.55
N GLN A 547 -8.32 -8.42 -16.47
CA GLN A 547 -7.98 -8.94 -15.13
C GLN A 547 -7.57 -10.41 -15.21
N THR A 548 -8.48 -11.26 -15.71
CA THR A 548 -8.28 -12.71 -15.79
C THR A 548 -7.05 -13.05 -16.64
N THR A 549 -6.81 -12.32 -17.73
CA THR A 549 -5.67 -12.54 -18.63
C THR A 549 -4.33 -12.16 -18.00
N LEU A 550 -4.26 -11.07 -17.22
CA LEU A 550 -3.05 -10.67 -16.52
C LEU A 550 -2.71 -11.58 -15.34
N LEU A 551 -3.70 -11.94 -14.52
CA LEU A 551 -3.51 -12.88 -13.41
C LEU A 551 -3.05 -14.26 -13.91
N ASN A 552 -3.56 -14.70 -15.06
CA ASN A 552 -3.14 -15.94 -15.71
C ASN A 552 -1.98 -15.76 -16.71
N SER A 553 -1.32 -14.59 -16.78
CA SER A 553 -0.23 -14.33 -17.75
C SER A 553 1.02 -15.20 -17.55
N HIS A 554 1.14 -15.85 -16.38
CA HIS A 554 2.15 -16.87 -16.12
C HIS A 554 1.87 -18.22 -16.83
N LEU A 555 0.60 -18.51 -17.15
CA LEU A 555 0.21 -19.73 -17.85
C LEU A 555 0.69 -19.65 -19.30
N ARG A 556 1.33 -20.73 -19.77
CA ARG A 556 1.69 -20.87 -21.19
C ARG A 556 0.44 -21.24 -21.97
N ALA A 557 0.24 -20.59 -23.12
CA ALA A 557 -0.74 -21.04 -24.10
C ALA A 557 -0.42 -22.48 -24.53
N PRO A 558 -1.42 -23.30 -24.92
CA PRO A 558 -1.16 -24.61 -25.47
C PRO A 558 -0.37 -24.49 -26.78
N ASN A 559 0.83 -25.07 -26.80
CA ASN A 559 1.63 -25.15 -28.02
C ASN A 559 0.93 -26.10 -29.01
N ALA A 560 0.29 -25.54 -30.04
CA ALA A 560 -0.20 -26.33 -31.16
C ALA A 560 0.97 -27.00 -31.91
N PRO A 561 0.76 -28.14 -32.59
CA PRO A 561 1.78 -28.69 -33.47
C PRO A 561 1.96 -27.81 -34.72
N HIS A 562 3.14 -27.21 -34.87
CA HIS A 562 3.52 -26.38 -36.02
C HIS A 562 4.44 -27.16 -36.97
N ALA A 563 4.35 -26.91 -38.29
CA ALA A 563 5.30 -27.45 -39.25
C ALA A 563 6.69 -26.80 -39.10
N LEU A 564 7.77 -27.57 -39.36
CA LEU A 564 9.14 -27.04 -39.28
C LEU A 564 9.44 -26.09 -40.44
N GLY A 565 9.50 -24.79 -40.15
CA GLY A 565 10.01 -23.78 -41.08
C GLY A 565 11.56 -23.79 -41.21
N VAL A 566 12.07 -23.20 -42.30
CA VAL A 566 13.51 -23.13 -42.62
C VAL A 566 14.35 -22.54 -41.48
N MET A 567 13.81 -21.61 -40.70
CA MET A 567 14.48 -20.97 -39.56
C MET A 567 14.98 -21.97 -38.50
N HIS A 568 14.32 -23.12 -38.34
CA HIS A 568 14.73 -24.18 -37.41
C HIS A 568 15.93 -25.00 -37.91
N LEU A 569 16.20 -24.98 -39.22
CA LEU A 569 17.35 -25.66 -39.86
C LEU A 569 18.54 -24.70 -40.09
N MET A 570 18.30 -23.39 -40.01
CA MET A 570 19.28 -22.34 -40.35
C MET A 570 20.62 -22.47 -39.60
N GLY A 571 20.62 -22.95 -38.35
CA GLY A 571 21.85 -23.21 -37.60
C GLY A 571 22.74 -24.29 -38.24
N GLY A 572 22.15 -25.35 -38.81
CA GLY A 572 22.88 -26.38 -39.55
C GLY A 572 23.43 -25.86 -40.88
N PHE A 573 22.64 -25.06 -41.60
CA PHE A 573 23.09 -24.42 -42.84
C PHE A 573 24.24 -23.43 -42.61
N PHE A 574 24.24 -22.66 -41.51
CA PHE A 574 25.38 -21.81 -41.15
C PHE A 574 26.65 -22.61 -40.89
N ILE A 575 26.59 -23.69 -40.10
CA ILE A 575 27.75 -24.54 -39.81
C ILE A 575 28.31 -25.15 -41.10
N HIS A 576 27.44 -25.64 -41.99
CA HIS A 576 27.87 -26.17 -43.28
C HIS A 576 28.47 -25.11 -44.22
N GLY A 577 27.85 -23.93 -44.32
CA GLY A 577 28.36 -22.81 -45.12
C GLY A 577 29.71 -22.27 -44.65
N VAL A 578 29.90 -22.12 -43.33
CA VAL A 578 31.19 -21.72 -42.76
C VAL A 578 32.25 -22.81 -42.97
N GLY A 579 31.90 -24.08 -42.76
CA GLY A 579 32.82 -25.20 -42.95
C GLY A 579 33.29 -25.38 -44.41
N THR A 580 32.37 -25.22 -45.37
CA THR A 580 32.70 -25.29 -46.81
C THR A 580 33.49 -24.07 -47.29
N MET A 581 33.17 -22.86 -46.80
CA MET A 581 33.99 -21.68 -47.08
C MET A 581 35.42 -21.85 -46.52
N ALA A 582 35.56 -22.36 -45.30
CA ALA A 582 36.85 -22.61 -44.68
C ALA A 582 37.68 -23.66 -45.43
N SER A 583 37.08 -24.77 -45.88
CA SER A 583 37.81 -25.80 -46.65
C SER A 583 38.25 -25.30 -48.04
N VAL A 584 37.45 -24.48 -48.71
CA VAL A 584 37.85 -23.80 -49.96
C VAL A 584 39.03 -22.85 -49.73
N VAL A 585 39.02 -22.07 -48.64
CA VAL A 585 40.16 -21.18 -48.29
C VAL A 585 41.43 -21.99 -48.02
N VAL A 586 41.36 -23.08 -47.24
CA VAL A 586 42.51 -23.95 -46.97
C VAL A 586 43.07 -24.56 -48.27
N PHE A 587 42.19 -25.10 -49.13
CA PHE A 587 42.61 -25.67 -50.44
C PHE A 587 43.30 -24.64 -51.33
N LEU A 588 42.82 -23.39 -51.38
CA LEU A 588 43.47 -22.31 -52.11
C LEU A 588 44.85 -21.98 -51.51
N VAL A 589 44.95 -21.86 -50.18
CA VAL A 589 46.24 -21.61 -49.48
C VAL A 589 47.24 -22.73 -49.73
N GLU A 590 46.82 -24.00 -49.72
CA GLU A 590 47.68 -25.14 -50.09
C GLU A 590 48.17 -25.04 -51.53
N LYS A 591 47.29 -24.76 -52.49
CA LYS A 591 47.66 -24.58 -53.91
C LYS A 591 48.64 -23.42 -54.12
N PHE A 592 48.43 -22.28 -53.46
CA PHE A 592 49.37 -21.16 -53.49
C PHE A 592 50.72 -21.53 -52.86
N THR A 593 50.72 -22.21 -51.70
CA THR A 593 51.94 -22.63 -51.00
C THR A 593 52.76 -23.63 -51.81
N ILE A 594 52.10 -24.62 -52.44
CA ILE A 594 52.73 -25.59 -53.33
C ILE A 594 53.32 -24.88 -54.55
N LYS A 595 52.57 -23.99 -55.21
CA LYS A 595 53.04 -23.22 -56.37
C LYS A 595 54.24 -22.34 -56.01
N PHE A 596 54.20 -21.66 -54.87
CA PHE A 596 55.31 -20.83 -54.37
C PHE A 596 56.56 -21.68 -54.12
N ARG A 597 56.43 -22.83 -53.45
CA ARG A 597 57.55 -23.76 -53.25
C ARG A 597 58.14 -24.26 -54.58
N SER A 598 57.31 -24.60 -55.58
CA SER A 598 57.81 -25.03 -56.89
C SER A 598 58.57 -23.92 -57.65
N VAL A 599 58.20 -22.64 -57.47
CA VAL A 599 58.94 -21.51 -58.05
C VAL A 599 60.25 -21.27 -57.31
N VAL A 600 60.25 -21.34 -55.98
CA VAL A 600 61.47 -21.22 -55.14
C VAL A 600 62.43 -22.40 -55.31
N GLN A 601 61.97 -23.55 -55.83
CA GLN A 601 62.82 -24.69 -56.24
C GLN A 601 63.23 -24.64 -57.73
N GLN A 602 62.89 -23.57 -58.45
CA GLN A 602 63.29 -23.31 -59.84
C GLN A 602 64.18 -22.05 -59.98
N GLN A 603 64.61 -21.49 -58.85
CA GLN A 603 65.65 -20.45 -58.74
C GLN A 603 66.84 -21.00 -57.96
#